data_AF-A0AA41SFI2-F1
#
_entry.id   AF-A0AA41SFI2-F1
#
_cell.length_a   1.000
_cell.length_b   1.000
_cell.length_c   1.000
_cell.angle_alpha   90.00
_cell.angle_beta   90.00
_cell.angle_gamma   90.00
#
_symmetry.space_group_name_H-M   'P 1'
#
loop_
_entity.id
_entity.type
_entity.pdbx_description
1 polymer ?
#
loop_
_entity_poly.entity_id
_entity_poly.type
_entity_poly.pdbx_seq_one_letter_code
_entity_poly.pdbx_strand_id
1 'polypeptide(L)'
;MFFVNKFSISIPGLLMMLGLLVFLLLNSLRIPVLTVSSHFLKELSFHTWCPEPILALGPLKNLALAVKSDSSFASKVKRIVVLGGSFFAFGNVNPAAEANIYGDPEAADVVFTSGANIDVVGINITTQCTLTDEDLSDLRESKGRHTQFLSDMCKFYRDWHVKSDGLCGIFLHHPVSFVALVRPDLFTYKRGVVRVETQGICVGHTLMDQGLKTYEKL
;
A
#
# COMPACT_ATOMS: atom_id res chain seq x y z
N MET A 1 1.46 -2.95 14.71
CA MET A 1 1.31 -2.31 13.39
C MET A 1 1.98 -0.95 13.41
N PHE A 2 2.66 -0.60 12.32
CA PHE A 2 3.22 0.73 12.07
C PHE A 2 2.42 1.40 10.95
N PHE A 3 2.18 2.70 11.08
CA PHE A 3 1.44 3.49 10.13
C PHE A 3 2.29 4.66 9.66
N VAL A 4 2.38 4.90 8.37
CA VAL A 4 3.16 6.01 7.84
C VAL A 4 2.45 7.35 8.11
N ASN A 5 3.15 8.33 8.68
CA ASN A 5 2.65 9.64 9.10
C ASN A 5 3.08 10.78 8.15
N LYS A 6 4.23 10.65 7.48
CA LYS A 6 4.76 11.67 6.57
C LYS A 6 5.73 11.04 5.56
N PHE A 7 5.71 11.52 4.33
CA PHE A 7 6.66 11.19 3.26
C PHE A 7 7.53 12.41 2.94
N SER A 8 8.83 12.21 2.73
CA SER A 8 9.76 13.30 2.41
C SER A 8 10.72 12.91 1.28
N ILE A 9 10.36 13.25 0.04
CA ILE A 9 11.25 13.21 -1.11
C ILE A 9 10.91 14.35 -2.07
N SER A 10 11.92 14.91 -2.74
CA SER A 10 11.71 15.83 -3.86
C SER A 10 11.20 15.06 -5.09
N ILE A 11 10.28 15.64 -5.85
CA ILE A 11 9.63 15.03 -7.03
C ILE A 11 10.63 14.38 -8.05
N PRO A 12 11.80 14.97 -8.34
CA PRO A 12 12.81 14.32 -9.19
C PRO A 12 13.33 12.96 -8.66
N GLY A 13 13.35 12.79 -7.33
CA GLY A 13 13.71 11.54 -6.67
C GLY A 13 12.62 10.47 -6.80
N LEU A 14 11.34 10.87 -6.84
CA LEU A 14 10.22 9.96 -7.04
C LEU A 14 10.17 9.43 -8.49
N LEU A 15 10.45 10.28 -9.48
CA LEU A 15 10.58 9.89 -10.89
C LEU A 15 11.73 8.89 -11.12
N MET A 16 12.88 9.08 -10.46
CA MET A 16 13.97 8.11 -10.49
C MET A 16 13.58 6.77 -9.84
N MET A 17 12.77 6.80 -8.77
CA MET A 17 12.26 5.60 -8.11
C MET A 17 11.13 4.91 -8.88
N LEU A 18 10.34 5.63 -9.69
CA LEU A 18 9.40 5.05 -10.66
C LEU A 18 10.14 4.33 -11.78
N GLY A 19 11.21 4.95 -12.30
CA GLY A 19 12.15 4.30 -13.21
C GLY A 19 12.75 3.04 -12.60
N LEU A 20 13.07 3.07 -11.30
CA LEU A 20 13.52 1.90 -10.54
C LEU A 20 12.40 0.87 -10.38
N LEU A 21 11.17 1.24 -9.99
CA LEU A 21 10.02 0.33 -9.85
C LEU A 21 9.76 -0.43 -11.15
N VAL A 22 9.82 0.26 -12.28
CA VAL A 22 9.58 -0.34 -13.60
C VAL A 22 10.80 -1.14 -14.06
N PHE A 23 12.02 -0.68 -13.76
CA PHE A 23 13.23 -1.48 -13.93
C PHE A 23 13.22 -2.74 -13.06
N LEU A 24 12.64 -2.71 -11.86
CA LEU A 24 12.55 -3.83 -10.92
C LEU A 24 11.40 -4.78 -11.24
N LEU A 25 10.28 -4.26 -11.75
CA LEU A 25 9.17 -5.05 -12.27
C LEU A 25 9.54 -5.76 -13.58
N LEU A 26 10.44 -5.20 -14.41
CA LEU A 26 10.76 -5.72 -15.74
C LEU A 26 12.17 -6.35 -15.86
N ASN A 27 13.13 -6.02 -14.98
CA ASN A 27 14.41 -6.74 -14.87
C ASN A 27 14.48 -7.39 -13.49
N SER A 28 14.23 -8.70 -13.49
CA SER A 28 14.44 -9.72 -12.47
C SER A 28 15.44 -9.43 -11.33
N LEU A 29 15.17 -8.45 -10.46
CA LEU A 29 15.56 -8.63 -9.07
C LEU A 29 14.70 -9.77 -8.55
N ARG A 30 15.34 -10.75 -7.91
CA ARG A 30 14.69 -11.83 -7.15
C ARG A 30 13.99 -11.29 -5.90
N ILE A 31 13.36 -10.12 -5.98
CA ILE A 31 12.29 -9.74 -5.08
C ILE A 31 11.09 -10.39 -5.73
N PRO A 32 10.54 -11.47 -5.17
CA PRO A 32 9.42 -12.13 -5.79
C PRO A 32 8.23 -11.17 -5.73
N VAL A 33 8.00 -10.41 -6.82
CA VAL A 33 6.74 -9.72 -7.09
C VAL A 33 5.77 -10.83 -7.47
N LEU A 34 5.38 -11.58 -6.45
CA LEU A 34 4.38 -12.61 -6.57
C LEU A 34 3.05 -11.87 -6.63
N THR A 35 2.39 -11.95 -7.77
CA THR A 35 0.93 -11.96 -7.79
C THR A 35 0.52 -13.21 -7.02
N VAL A 36 0.47 -13.12 -5.69
CA VAL A 36 0.38 -14.30 -4.85
C VAL A 36 -1.01 -14.89 -4.99
N SER A 37 -1.13 -15.98 -5.73
CA SER A 37 -2.31 -16.84 -5.65
C SER A 37 -2.40 -17.39 -4.22
N SER A 38 -3.61 -17.68 -3.75
CA SER A 38 -3.80 -18.28 -2.42
C SER A 38 -3.03 -19.60 -2.24
N HIS A 39 -2.68 -20.29 -3.33
CA HIS A 39 -1.87 -21.50 -3.32
C HIS A 39 -0.42 -21.24 -2.88
N PHE A 40 0.22 -20.18 -3.41
CA PHE A 40 1.60 -19.87 -3.08
C PHE A 40 1.76 -19.34 -1.64
N LEU A 41 0.77 -18.59 -1.12
CA LEU A 41 0.77 -18.21 0.30
C LEU A 41 0.63 -19.43 1.23
N LYS A 42 -0.11 -20.46 0.80
CA LYS A 42 -0.14 -21.73 1.54
C LYS A 42 1.22 -22.43 1.48
N GLU A 43 1.88 -22.49 0.32
CA GLU A 43 3.24 -23.05 0.22
C GLU A 43 4.24 -22.31 1.12
N LEU A 44 4.21 -20.97 1.14
CA LEU A 44 4.99 -20.17 2.08
C LEU A 44 4.66 -20.46 3.55
N SER A 45 3.40 -20.78 3.87
CA SER A 45 3.00 -21.16 5.23
C SER A 45 3.57 -22.52 5.66
N PHE A 46 3.85 -23.43 4.72
CA PHE A 46 4.48 -24.71 5.02
C PHE A 46 6.00 -24.62 5.21
N HIS A 47 6.64 -23.54 4.76
CA HIS A 47 8.03 -23.28 5.10
C HIS A 47 8.17 -22.81 6.55
N THR A 48 9.26 -23.21 7.20
CA THR A 48 9.56 -22.86 8.61
C THR A 48 9.88 -21.38 8.79
N TRP A 49 10.17 -20.66 7.70
CA TRP A 49 10.54 -19.25 7.68
C TRP A 49 10.22 -18.62 6.30
N CYS A 50 9.68 -17.40 6.29
CA CYS A 50 9.50 -16.60 5.08
C CYS A 50 10.53 -15.44 5.09
N PRO A 51 11.63 -15.53 4.30
CA PRO A 51 12.71 -14.55 4.32
C PRO A 51 12.29 -13.16 3.86
N GLU A 52 11.38 -13.11 2.88
CA GLU A 52 11.09 -11.92 2.11
C GLU A 52 9.92 -11.11 2.71
N PRO A 53 10.00 -9.77 2.64
CA PRO A 53 8.86 -8.94 2.97
C PRO A 53 7.77 -9.04 1.89
N ILE A 54 6.51 -8.97 2.30
CA ILE A 54 5.36 -9.00 1.40
C ILE A 54 4.89 -7.57 1.10
N LEU A 55 4.57 -7.27 -0.16
CA LEU A 55 3.91 -6.03 -0.56
C LEU A 55 2.50 -6.34 -1.07
N ALA A 56 1.48 -5.90 -0.33
CA ALA A 56 0.08 -6.07 -0.70
C ALA A 56 -0.44 -4.79 -1.37
N LEU A 57 -0.75 -4.89 -2.67
CA LEU A 57 -1.20 -3.77 -3.51
C LEU A 57 -2.70 -3.77 -3.80
N GLY A 58 -3.43 -4.78 -3.30
CA GLY A 58 -4.86 -4.98 -3.54
C GLY A 58 -5.59 -5.52 -2.31
N PRO A 59 -6.88 -5.91 -2.44
CA PRO A 59 -7.65 -6.49 -1.36
C PRO A 59 -6.96 -7.68 -0.68
N LEU A 60 -7.10 -7.76 0.64
CA LEU A 60 -6.25 -8.59 1.50
C LEU A 60 -6.70 -10.05 1.65
N LYS A 61 -7.65 -10.50 0.83
CA LYS A 61 -8.24 -11.85 0.88
C LYS A 61 -7.21 -12.96 0.94
N ASN A 62 -6.20 -12.90 0.08
CA ASN A 62 -5.16 -13.93 0.02
C ASN A 62 -4.33 -13.97 1.30
N LEU A 63 -3.97 -12.81 1.87
CA LEU A 63 -3.25 -12.71 3.14
C LEU A 63 -4.12 -13.19 4.32
N ALA A 64 -5.40 -12.84 4.36
CA ALA A 64 -6.30 -13.30 5.40
C ALA A 64 -6.46 -14.83 5.36
N LEU A 65 -6.54 -15.44 4.16
CA LEU A 65 -6.54 -16.89 4.01
C LEU A 65 -5.23 -17.51 4.52
N ALA A 66 -4.08 -16.88 4.28
CA ALA A 66 -2.80 -17.36 4.79
C ALA A 66 -2.73 -17.34 6.32
N VAL A 67 -3.12 -16.21 6.94
CA VAL A 67 -3.22 -16.05 8.40
C VAL A 67 -4.16 -17.09 9.01
N LYS A 68 -5.33 -17.32 8.40
CA LYS A 68 -6.31 -18.31 8.88
C LYS A 68 -5.84 -19.76 8.68
N SER A 69 -5.03 -20.03 7.66
CA SER A 69 -4.56 -21.39 7.36
C SER A 69 -3.37 -21.81 8.22
N ASP A 70 -2.56 -20.86 8.70
CA ASP A 70 -1.39 -21.10 9.54
C ASP A 70 -1.29 -20.06 10.66
N SER A 71 -1.57 -20.47 11.89
CA SER A 71 -1.49 -19.60 13.07
C SER A 71 -0.08 -19.07 13.35
N SER A 72 0.96 -19.71 12.81
CA SER A 72 2.34 -19.25 12.93
C SER A 72 2.77 -18.29 11.81
N PHE A 73 1.93 -18.08 10.77
CA PHE A 73 2.22 -17.21 9.63
C PHE A 73 2.71 -15.82 10.06
N ALA A 74 2.02 -15.21 11.01
CA ALA A 74 2.35 -13.89 11.54
C ALA A 74 3.76 -13.78 12.12
N SER A 75 4.28 -14.87 12.69
CA SER A 75 5.64 -14.95 13.24
C SER A 75 6.71 -15.31 12.19
N LYS A 76 6.31 -15.98 11.10
CA LYS A 76 7.21 -16.41 10.02
C LYS A 76 7.51 -15.29 9.02
N VAL A 77 6.56 -14.39 8.79
CA VAL A 77 6.72 -13.28 7.84
C VAL A 77 7.55 -12.16 8.46
N LYS A 78 8.62 -11.77 7.77
CA LYS A 78 9.51 -10.71 8.26
C LYS A 78 8.80 -9.35 8.40
N ARG A 79 8.02 -8.98 7.39
CA ARG A 79 7.29 -7.72 7.29
C ARG A 79 6.25 -7.76 6.18
N ILE A 80 5.12 -7.10 6.38
CA ILE A 80 4.11 -6.89 5.34
C ILE A 80 3.92 -5.37 5.16
N VAL A 81 4.05 -4.88 3.94
CA VAL A 81 3.68 -3.50 3.57
C VAL A 81 2.36 -3.55 2.84
N VAL A 82 1.36 -2.86 3.36
CA VAL A 82 0.00 -2.81 2.80
C VAL A 82 -0.26 -1.44 2.19
N LEU A 83 -0.60 -1.40 0.91
CA LEU A 83 -1.29 -0.26 0.31
C LEU A 83 -2.78 -0.36 0.68
N GLY A 84 -3.24 0.53 1.56
CA GLY A 84 -4.67 0.64 1.81
C GLY A 84 -5.01 1.39 3.09
N GLY A 85 -6.31 1.67 3.23
CA GLY A 85 -6.88 2.35 4.38
C GLY A 85 -6.86 3.87 4.27
N SER A 86 -7.71 4.49 5.06
CA SER A 86 -7.78 5.94 5.22
C SER A 86 -7.72 6.31 6.68
N PHE A 87 -6.63 6.97 7.07
CA PHE A 87 -6.35 7.31 8.46
C PHE A 87 -6.40 8.81 8.62
N PHE A 88 -7.46 9.30 9.29
CA PHE A 88 -7.70 10.74 9.50
C PHE A 88 -7.80 11.53 8.18
N ALA A 89 -8.29 10.88 7.12
CA ALA A 89 -8.52 11.45 5.79
C ALA A 89 -9.81 10.88 5.18
N PHE A 90 -10.26 11.44 4.06
CA PHE A 90 -11.38 10.89 3.30
C PHE A 90 -10.96 9.66 2.49
N GLY A 91 -11.89 8.71 2.34
CA GLY A 91 -11.75 7.57 1.44
C GLY A 91 -11.89 7.95 -0.05
N ASN A 92 -11.64 6.98 -0.93
CA ASN A 92 -11.75 7.13 -2.39
C ASN A 92 -12.83 6.25 -3.05
N VAL A 93 -13.48 5.35 -2.29
CA VAL A 93 -14.68 4.62 -2.75
C VAL A 93 -15.94 5.23 -2.16
N ASN A 94 -15.88 5.57 -0.89
CA ASN A 94 -16.88 6.35 -0.18
C ASN A 94 -16.14 7.32 0.77
N PRO A 95 -16.84 8.25 1.45
CA PRO A 95 -16.18 9.23 2.32
C PRO A 95 -15.29 8.62 3.42
N ALA A 96 -15.53 7.37 3.84
CA ALA A 96 -14.83 6.72 4.95
C ALA A 96 -13.78 5.69 4.53
N ALA A 97 -13.90 5.07 3.35
CA ALA A 97 -13.16 3.86 2.99
C ALA A 97 -12.28 4.01 1.75
N GLU A 98 -11.10 3.40 1.85
CA GLU A 98 -10.16 3.24 0.73
C GLU A 98 -10.45 1.94 -0.02
N ALA A 99 -10.23 1.94 -1.34
CA ALA A 99 -10.62 0.88 -2.27
C ALA A 99 -10.17 -0.54 -1.92
N ASN A 100 -8.90 -0.73 -1.52
CA ASN A 100 -8.38 -2.06 -1.19
C ASN A 100 -9.01 -2.61 0.09
N ILE A 101 -9.24 -1.75 1.09
CA ILE A 101 -9.90 -2.16 2.34
C ILE A 101 -11.40 -2.37 2.13
N TYR A 102 -12.05 -1.48 1.35
CA TYR A 102 -13.47 -1.63 0.99
C TYR A 102 -13.73 -2.91 0.17
N GLY A 103 -12.75 -3.35 -0.63
CA GLY A 103 -12.88 -4.55 -1.46
C GLY A 103 -13.00 -5.87 -0.68
N ASP A 104 -12.45 -5.95 0.54
CA ASP A 104 -12.63 -7.08 1.46
C ASP A 104 -12.34 -6.63 2.92
N PRO A 105 -13.30 -5.95 3.58
CA PRO A 105 -13.11 -5.38 4.91
C PRO A 105 -12.82 -6.44 5.98
N GLU A 106 -13.46 -7.61 5.88
CA GLU A 106 -13.26 -8.74 6.78
C GLU A 106 -11.85 -9.30 6.67
N ALA A 107 -11.33 -9.47 5.45
CA ALA A 107 -9.95 -9.88 5.26
C ALA A 107 -8.96 -8.85 5.81
N ALA A 108 -9.26 -7.56 5.64
CA ALA A 108 -8.43 -6.50 6.18
C ALA A 108 -8.39 -6.50 7.71
N ASP A 109 -9.53 -6.66 8.40
CA ASP A 109 -9.57 -6.75 9.87
C ASP A 109 -8.78 -7.97 10.38
N VAL A 110 -8.90 -9.11 9.70
CA VAL A 110 -8.13 -10.33 10.01
C VAL A 110 -6.63 -10.09 9.88
N VAL A 111 -6.19 -9.46 8.79
CA VAL A 111 -4.76 -9.18 8.57
C VAL A 111 -4.25 -8.17 9.61
N PHE A 112 -4.97 -7.08 9.85
CA PHE A 112 -4.54 -6.03 10.78
C PHE A 112 -4.51 -6.49 12.24
N THR A 113 -5.31 -7.49 12.60
CA THR A 113 -5.35 -8.11 13.94
C THR A 113 -4.52 -9.39 14.06
N SER A 114 -3.84 -9.83 12.99
CA SER A 114 -3.08 -11.10 12.94
C SER A 114 -1.85 -11.17 13.85
N GLY A 115 -1.37 -10.04 14.36
CA GLY A 115 -0.10 -9.95 15.09
C GLY A 115 1.14 -9.90 14.20
N ALA A 116 1.00 -9.93 12.87
CA ALA A 116 2.12 -9.78 11.95
C ALA A 116 2.75 -8.38 12.02
N ASN A 117 4.03 -8.29 11.64
CA ASN A 117 4.73 -7.02 11.52
C ASN A 117 4.27 -6.27 10.25
N ILE A 118 3.25 -5.43 10.39
CA ILE A 118 2.60 -4.74 9.27
C ILE A 118 2.89 -3.23 9.29
N ASP A 119 3.31 -2.71 8.14
CA ASP A 119 3.38 -1.30 7.80
C ASP A 119 2.20 -0.96 6.86
N VAL A 120 1.38 0.04 7.20
CA VAL A 120 0.28 0.49 6.34
C VAL A 120 0.61 1.82 5.69
N VAL A 121 0.45 1.85 4.37
CA VAL A 121 0.57 3.04 3.52
C VAL A 121 -0.84 3.42 3.06
N GLY A 122 -1.48 4.28 3.85
CA GLY A 122 -2.85 4.73 3.63
C GLY A 122 -2.96 5.84 2.58
N ILE A 123 -4.21 6.11 2.17
CA ILE A 123 -4.51 7.15 1.18
C ILE A 123 -4.02 8.53 1.64
N ASN A 124 -4.10 8.80 2.96
CA ASN A 124 -3.60 10.02 3.61
C ASN A 124 -2.10 10.29 3.36
N ILE A 125 -1.32 9.28 2.97
CA ILE A 125 0.10 9.42 2.59
C ILE A 125 0.25 9.46 1.09
N THR A 126 -0.38 8.51 0.39
CA THR A 126 -0.20 8.40 -1.06
C THR A 126 -0.69 9.61 -1.84
N THR A 127 -1.70 10.34 -1.33
CA THR A 127 -2.19 11.57 -1.95
C THR A 127 -1.31 12.79 -1.69
N GLN A 128 -0.29 12.68 -0.84
CA GLN A 128 0.75 13.71 -0.73
C GLN A 128 1.73 13.66 -1.92
N CYS A 129 1.69 12.59 -2.72
CA CYS A 129 2.57 12.35 -3.86
C CYS A 129 1.79 12.44 -5.16
N THR A 130 1.82 13.62 -5.76
CA THR A 130 1.20 13.86 -7.06
C THR A 130 2.26 13.86 -8.14
N LEU A 131 2.01 13.10 -9.21
CA LEU A 131 2.71 13.24 -10.48
C LEU A 131 1.99 14.30 -11.30
N THR A 132 2.63 15.44 -11.49
CA THR A 132 2.08 16.59 -12.21
C THR A 132 2.16 16.40 -13.72
N ASP A 133 1.51 17.29 -14.48
CA ASP A 133 1.61 17.28 -15.94
C ASP A 133 3.04 17.59 -16.40
N GLU A 134 3.76 18.47 -15.68
CA GLU A 134 5.18 18.75 -15.89
C GLU A 134 6.01 17.48 -15.68
N ASP A 135 5.78 16.73 -14.60
CA ASP A 135 6.51 15.48 -14.34
C ASP A 135 6.24 14.41 -15.42
N LEU A 136 5.01 14.35 -15.94
CA LEU A 136 4.65 13.46 -17.04
C LEU A 136 5.36 13.84 -18.34
N SER A 137 5.52 15.15 -18.59
CA SER A 137 6.30 15.65 -19.73
C SER A 137 7.78 15.27 -19.57
N ASP A 138 8.37 15.54 -18.41
CA ASP A 138 9.75 15.18 -18.09
C ASP A 138 9.99 13.68 -18.21
N LEU A 139 9.04 12.87 -17.70
CA LEU A 139 9.08 11.42 -17.83
C LEU A 139 9.11 11.01 -19.31
N ARG A 140 8.23 11.59 -20.14
CA ARG A 140 8.13 11.29 -21.57
C ARG A 140 9.40 11.67 -22.34
N GLU A 141 10.05 12.77 -21.98
CA GLU A 141 11.28 13.23 -22.62
C GLU A 141 12.53 12.48 -22.12
N SER A 142 12.43 11.80 -20.98
CA SER A 142 13.54 11.05 -20.42
C SER A 142 13.89 9.80 -21.26
N LYS A 143 15.20 9.48 -21.34
CA LYS A 143 15.76 8.39 -22.15
C LYS A 143 15.64 7.00 -21.50
N GLY A 144 14.69 6.81 -20.58
CA GLY A 144 14.47 5.54 -19.92
C GLY A 144 13.82 4.50 -20.84
N ARG A 145 14.16 3.22 -20.66
CA ARG A 145 13.70 2.12 -21.54
C ARG A 145 12.17 2.01 -21.66
N HIS A 146 11.43 2.42 -20.61
CA HIS A 146 9.98 2.20 -20.51
C HIS A 146 9.18 3.51 -20.41
N THR A 147 9.81 4.66 -20.63
CA THR A 147 9.23 5.97 -20.31
C THR A 147 8.01 6.30 -21.15
N GLN A 148 8.05 6.00 -22.46
CA GLN A 148 6.90 6.19 -23.35
C GLN A 148 5.70 5.35 -22.90
N PHE A 149 5.92 4.06 -22.62
CA PHE A 149 4.88 3.16 -22.16
C PHE A 149 4.23 3.65 -20.85
N LEU A 150 5.05 4.09 -19.89
CA LEU A 150 4.55 4.63 -18.61
C LEU A 150 3.80 5.94 -18.80
N SER A 151 4.30 6.84 -19.64
CA SER A 151 3.65 8.12 -19.96
C SER A 151 2.26 7.88 -20.57
N ASP A 152 2.16 6.96 -21.53
CA ASP A 152 0.90 6.63 -22.19
C ASP A 152 -0.11 5.97 -21.22
N MET A 153 0.35 5.07 -20.34
CA MET A 153 -0.49 4.51 -19.27
C MET A 153 -0.98 5.59 -18.30
N CYS A 154 -0.08 6.48 -17.88
CA CYS A 154 -0.38 7.53 -16.92
C CYS A 154 -1.41 8.53 -17.48
N LYS A 155 -1.36 8.83 -18.78
CA LYS A 155 -2.29 9.76 -19.42
C LYS A 155 -3.76 9.38 -19.18
N PHE A 156 -4.11 8.12 -19.36
CA PHE A 156 -5.48 7.64 -19.11
C PHE A 156 -5.90 7.87 -17.65
N TYR A 157 -5.00 7.58 -16.70
CA TYR A 157 -5.29 7.71 -15.28
C TYR A 157 -5.32 9.16 -14.80
N ARG A 158 -4.54 10.04 -15.44
CA ARG A 158 -4.58 11.50 -15.25
C ARG A 158 -5.92 12.07 -15.70
N ASP A 159 -6.38 11.71 -16.90
CA ASP A 159 -7.66 12.19 -17.43
C ASP A 159 -8.84 11.77 -16.55
N TRP A 160 -8.75 10.58 -15.94
CA TRP A 160 -9.71 10.14 -14.93
C TRP A 160 -9.67 11.03 -13.67
N HIS A 161 -8.51 11.25 -13.05
CA HIS A 161 -8.34 12.08 -11.84
C HIS A 161 -8.80 13.53 -12.01
N VAL A 162 -8.58 14.11 -13.19
CA VAL A 162 -9.06 15.45 -13.51
C VAL A 162 -10.58 15.50 -13.49
N LYS A 163 -11.23 14.44 -13.99
CA LYS A 163 -12.69 14.34 -14.05
C LYS A 163 -13.32 13.94 -12.72
N SER A 164 -12.71 13.03 -11.96
CA SER A 164 -13.24 12.55 -10.67
C SER A 164 -12.96 13.51 -9.53
N ASP A 165 -11.73 14.01 -9.44
CA ASP A 165 -11.21 14.68 -8.24
C ASP A 165 -10.87 16.16 -8.49
N GLY A 166 -10.92 16.61 -9.75
CA GLY A 166 -10.46 17.95 -10.15
C GLY A 166 -8.95 18.14 -10.03
N LEU A 167 -8.20 17.04 -9.92
CA LEU A 167 -6.75 17.04 -9.76
C LEU A 167 -6.05 17.16 -11.12
N CYS A 168 -5.21 18.17 -11.32
CA CYS A 168 -4.29 18.24 -12.45
C CYS A 168 -3.05 17.38 -12.19
N GLY A 169 -3.19 16.06 -12.28
CA GLY A 169 -2.11 15.09 -12.06
C GLY A 169 -2.61 13.70 -11.69
N ILE A 170 -1.73 12.89 -11.09
CA ILE A 170 -2.02 11.51 -10.69
C ILE A 170 -1.50 11.26 -9.28
N PHE A 171 -2.29 10.60 -8.43
CA PHE A 171 -1.79 10.03 -7.18
C PHE A 171 -1.09 8.68 -7.42
N LEU A 172 0.15 8.55 -6.96
CA LEU A 172 0.98 7.36 -7.21
C LEU A 172 0.88 6.34 -6.06
N HIS A 173 -0.33 5.84 -5.81
CA HIS A 173 -0.60 4.92 -4.69
C HIS A 173 0.34 3.70 -4.61
N HIS A 174 0.47 2.98 -5.73
CA HIS A 174 1.27 1.75 -5.80
C HIS A 174 2.78 2.05 -5.71
N PRO A 175 3.33 3.00 -6.49
CA PRO A 175 4.74 3.38 -6.35
C PRO A 175 5.14 3.84 -4.95
N VAL A 176 4.33 4.68 -4.29
CA VAL A 176 4.62 5.14 -2.92
C VAL A 176 4.70 3.98 -1.93
N SER A 177 3.82 2.98 -2.07
CA SER A 177 3.84 1.78 -1.23
C SER A 177 5.06 0.90 -1.48
N PHE A 178 5.51 0.81 -2.73
CA PHE A 178 6.78 0.17 -3.06
C PHE A 178 7.98 0.92 -2.46
N VAL A 179 7.97 2.26 -2.51
CA VAL A 179 9.00 3.08 -1.86
C VAL A 179 9.05 2.81 -0.36
N ALA A 180 7.91 2.64 0.32
CA ALA A 180 7.87 2.26 1.75
C ALA A 180 8.50 0.90 2.04
N LEU A 181 8.40 -0.04 1.08
CA LEU A 181 9.08 -1.32 1.17
C LEU A 181 10.60 -1.16 1.07
N VAL A 182 11.10 -0.47 0.04
CA VAL A 182 12.55 -0.45 -0.27
C VAL A 182 13.33 0.66 0.45
N ARG A 183 12.66 1.74 0.85
CA ARG A 183 13.21 2.93 1.50
C ARG A 183 12.32 3.40 2.66
N PRO A 184 12.15 2.57 3.71
CA PRO A 184 11.34 2.92 4.87
C PRO A 184 11.86 4.15 5.61
N ASP A 185 13.14 4.51 5.45
CA ASP A 185 13.76 5.71 6.03
C ASP A 185 13.18 7.03 5.51
N LEU A 186 12.49 7.02 4.36
CA LEU A 186 11.79 8.18 3.80
C LEU A 186 10.42 8.44 4.45
N PHE A 187 10.02 7.58 5.39
CA PHE A 187 8.72 7.60 6.02
C PHE A 187 8.86 7.70 7.54
N THR A 188 7.99 8.48 8.15
CA THR A 188 7.81 8.47 9.61
C THR A 188 6.70 7.49 9.95
N TYR A 189 6.85 6.68 11.00
CA TYR A 189 5.81 5.73 11.41
C TYR A 189 5.23 6.01 12.80
N LYS A 190 3.93 5.82 12.97
CA LYS A 190 3.21 5.80 14.25
C LYS A 190 2.68 4.39 14.51
N ARG A 191 2.91 3.85 15.70
CA ARG A 191 2.34 2.54 16.08
C ARG A 191 0.94 2.74 16.66
N GLY A 192 0.06 1.79 16.38
CA GLY A 192 -1.31 1.78 16.90
C GLY A 192 -2.01 0.47 16.60
N VAL A 193 -3.10 0.21 17.33
CA VAL A 193 -4.04 -0.85 16.96
C VAL A 193 -4.92 -0.31 15.85
N VAL A 194 -5.11 -1.11 14.80
CA VAL A 194 -6.01 -0.77 13.69
C VAL A 194 -7.11 -1.82 13.62
N ARG A 195 -8.35 -1.34 13.50
CA ARG A 195 -9.55 -2.15 13.23
C ARG A 195 -10.21 -1.67 11.94
N VAL A 196 -10.94 -2.57 11.29
CA VAL A 196 -11.72 -2.25 10.09
C VAL A 196 -13.20 -2.41 10.39
N GLU A 197 -13.99 -1.39 10.05
CA GLU A 197 -15.45 -1.49 10.08
C GLU A 197 -15.91 -2.44 8.97
N THR A 198 -16.61 -3.51 9.32
CA THR A 198 -17.06 -4.54 8.37
C THR A 198 -18.55 -4.41 8.02
N GLN A 199 -19.28 -3.51 8.70
CA GLN A 199 -20.72 -3.37 8.53
C GLN A 199 -21.16 -1.90 8.50
N GLY A 200 -22.43 -1.69 8.16
CA GLY A 200 -23.06 -0.36 8.17
C GLY A 200 -22.53 0.58 7.09
N ILE A 201 -22.82 1.88 7.27
CA ILE A 201 -22.57 2.92 6.26
C ILE A 201 -21.07 3.26 6.09
N CYS A 202 -20.25 2.93 7.10
CA CYS A 202 -18.81 3.18 7.12
C CYS A 202 -17.98 1.93 6.81
N VAL A 203 -18.57 0.90 6.20
CA VAL A 203 -17.87 -0.33 5.82
C VAL A 203 -16.58 -0.02 5.06
N GLY A 204 -15.48 -0.65 5.47
CA GLY A 204 -14.12 -0.42 4.97
C GLY A 204 -13.34 0.71 5.67
N HIS A 205 -13.94 1.41 6.64
CA HIS A 205 -13.25 2.45 7.41
C HIS A 205 -12.16 1.85 8.32
N THR A 206 -10.96 2.43 8.27
CA THR A 206 -9.81 2.02 9.10
C THR A 206 -9.68 2.89 10.35
N LEU A 207 -9.99 2.30 11.50
CA LEU A 207 -9.94 2.94 12.82
C LEU A 207 -8.59 2.69 13.47
N MET A 208 -7.78 3.73 13.67
CA MET A 208 -6.51 3.64 14.39
C MET A 208 -6.61 4.23 15.78
N ASP A 209 -6.35 3.41 16.80
CA ASP A 209 -6.05 3.92 18.13
C ASP A 209 -4.62 4.48 18.15
N GLN A 210 -4.52 5.78 18.43
CA GLN A 210 -3.25 6.49 18.51
C GLN A 210 -2.51 6.27 19.84
N GLY A 211 -3.11 5.57 20.80
CA GLY A 211 -2.51 5.27 22.11
C GLY A 211 -2.38 6.50 23.02
N LEU A 212 -3.13 7.56 22.75
CA LEU A 212 -3.10 8.80 23.54
C LEU A 212 -3.84 8.67 24.88
N LYS A 213 -4.75 7.70 24.99
CA LYS A 213 -5.56 7.46 26.17
C LYS A 213 -5.19 6.09 26.76
N THR A 214 -4.87 6.07 28.05
CA THR A 214 -4.72 4.82 28.81
C THR A 214 -6.12 4.36 29.20
N TYR A 215 -6.54 3.22 28.69
CA TYR A 215 -7.74 2.56 29.19
C TYR A 215 -7.31 1.74 30.41
N GLU A 216 -7.78 2.12 31.60
CA GLU A 216 -7.64 1.24 32.77
C GLU A 216 -8.25 -0.11 32.41
N LYS A 217 -7.54 -1.20 32.72
CA LYS A 217 -8.09 -2.55 32.55
C LYS A 217 -9.28 -2.66 33.49
N LEU A 218 -10.49 -2.61 32.94
CA LEU A 218 -11.72 -2.99 33.62
C LEU A 218 -11.68 -4.46 34.04
#